data_AF-A0A5K8AHI7-F1
#
_entry.id   AF-A0A5K8AHI7-F1
#
_cell.length_a   1.000
_cell.length_b   1.000
_cell.length_c   1.000
_cell.angle_alpha   90.00
_cell.angle_beta   90.00
_cell.angle_gamma   90.00
#
_symmetry.space_group_name_H-M   'P 1'
#
loop_
_entity.id
_entity.type
_entity.pdbx_description
1 polymer ?
#
loop_
_entity_poly.entity_id
_entity_poly.type
_entity_poly.pdbx_seq_one_letter_code
_entity_poly.pdbx_strand_id
1 'polypeptide(L)' 'MIQSFKSKASEDIFNGKATKAARKICPQNLWGIASRKLDQLDSATTLDELQVPPGNRLEAL' A
#
# COMPACT_ATOMS: atom_id res chain seq x y z
N MET A 1 3.38 -11.23 2.14
CA MET A 1 3.62 -11.15 0.68
C MET A 1 2.31 -10.92 -0.04
N ILE A 2 2.20 -9.83 -0.78
CA ILE A 2 1.03 -9.49 -1.59
C ILE A 2 1.00 -10.43 -2.79
N GLN A 3 -0.08 -11.21 -2.92
CA GLN A 3 -0.23 -12.17 -4.01
C GLN A 3 -0.91 -11.56 -5.24
N SER A 4 -1.73 -10.53 -5.06
CA SER A 4 -2.45 -9.88 -6.16
C SER A 4 -2.92 -8.48 -5.78
N PHE A 5 -3.24 -7.70 -6.81
CA PHE A 5 -3.84 -6.38 -6.67
C PHE A 5 -5.17 -6.34 -7.41
N LYS A 6 -6.24 -5.90 -6.74
CA LYS A 6 -7.54 -5.63 -7.39
C LYS A 6 -7.45 -4.48 -8.40
N SER A 7 -6.59 -3.51 -8.15
CA SER A 7 -6.42 -2.30 -8.96
C SER A 7 -5.03 -2.24 -9.56
N LYS A 8 -4.95 -2.13 -10.90
CA LYS A 8 -3.67 -1.93 -11.59
C LYS A 8 -2.95 -0.65 -11.16
N ALA A 9 -3.70 0.40 -10.81
CA ALA A 9 -3.13 1.65 -10.36
C ALA A 9 -2.42 1.52 -9.00
N SER A 10 -2.95 0.68 -8.10
CA SER A 10 -2.30 0.40 -6.81
C SER A 10 -1.03 -0.44 -7.00
N GLU A 11 -1.08 -1.40 -7.92
CA GLU A 11 0.09 -2.20 -8.32
C GLU A 11 1.19 -1.32 -8.96
N ASP A 12 0.79 -0.35 -9.78
CA ASP A 12 1.73 0.61 -10.38
C ASP A 12 2.41 1.45 -9.30
N ILE A 13 1.69 1.92 -8.28
CA ILE A 13 2.27 2.66 -7.14
C ILE A 13 3.25 1.76 -6.37
N PHE A 14 2.87 0.51 -6.09
CA PHE A 14 3.75 -0.47 -5.43
C PHE A 14 5.05 -0.67 -6.20
N ASN A 15 4.97 -0.78 -7.53
CA ASN A 15 6.12 -0.95 -8.41
C ASN A 15 6.86 0.36 -8.76
N GLY A 16 6.49 1.50 -8.18
CA GLY A 16 7.10 2.81 -8.47
C GLY A 16 6.83 3.35 -9.88
N LYS A 17 5.79 2.85 -10.56
CA LYS A 17 5.44 3.25 -11.93
C LYS A 17 4.52 4.48 -11.95
N ALA A 18 5.00 5.56 -12.55
CA ALA A 18 4.27 6.83 -12.60
C ALA A 18 3.19 6.92 -13.70
N THR A 19 2.32 5.92 -13.79
CA THR A 19 1.27 5.88 -14.83
C THR A 19 0.20 6.95 -14.62
N LYS A 20 -0.60 7.23 -15.66
CA LYS A 20 -1.74 8.15 -15.55
C LYS A 20 -2.77 7.65 -14.54
N ALA A 21 -2.97 6.34 -14.45
CA ALA A 21 -3.90 5.72 -13.51
C ALA A 21 -3.40 5.83 -12.06
N ALA A 22 -2.11 5.56 -11.81
CA ALA A 22 -1.48 5.72 -10.50
C ALA A 22 -1.58 7.16 -9.99
N ARG A 23 -1.26 8.15 -10.83
CA ARG A 23 -1.37 9.58 -10.50
C ARG A 23 -2.81 10.05 -10.28
N LYS A 24 -3.79 9.34 -10.83
CA LYS A 24 -5.22 9.66 -10.66
C LYS A 24 -5.77 9.11 -9.34
N ILE A 25 -5.38 7.91 -8.92
CA ILE A 25 -5.93 7.27 -7.71
C ILE A 25 -5.25 7.75 -6.43
N CYS A 26 -3.98 8.13 -6.50
CA CYS A 26 -3.21 8.60 -5.35
C CYS A 26 -2.39 9.84 -5.73
N PRO A 27 -2.57 10.97 -5.02
CA PRO A 27 -1.70 12.14 -5.15
C PRO A 27 -0.22 11.80 -4.89
N GLN A 28 0.68 12.35 -5.71
CA GLN A 28 2.11 12.01 -5.65
C GLN A 28 2.79 12.33 -4.32
N ASN A 29 2.33 13.37 -3.61
CA ASN A 29 2.83 13.70 -2.28
C ASN A 29 2.54 12.61 -1.23
N LEU A 30 1.57 11.73 -1.48
CA LEU A 30 1.24 10.59 -0.61
C LEU A 30 1.96 9.30 -1.03
N TRP A 31 2.68 9.27 -2.15
CA TRP A 31 3.27 8.02 -2.67
C TRP A 31 4.28 7.41 -1.71
N GLY A 32 5.08 8.22 -1.02
CA GLY A 32 5.99 7.70 0.01
C GLY A 32 5.25 6.99 1.16
N ILE A 33 4.07 7.49 1.54
CA ILE A 33 3.23 6.87 2.57
C ILE A 33 2.55 5.62 2.02
N ALA A 34 2.03 5.68 0.80
CA ALA A 34 1.36 4.56 0.14
C ALA A 34 2.32 3.38 -0.07
N SER A 35 3.50 3.62 -0.63
CA SER A 35 4.54 2.59 -0.82
C SER A 35 4.93 1.98 0.52
N ARG A 36 5.23 2.79 1.55
CA ARG A 36 5.56 2.25 2.90
C ARG A 36 4.47 1.34 3.47
N LYS A 37 3.18 1.69 3.28
CA LYS A 37 2.07 0.85 3.75
C LYS A 37 1.94 -0.45 2.95
N LEU A 38 2.13 -0.38 1.63
CA LEU A 38 2.11 -1.57 0.78
C LEU A 38 3.29 -2.49 1.08
N ASP A 39 4.48 -1.94 1.34
CA ASP A 39 5.66 -2.70 1.75
C ASP A 39 5.43 -3.42 3.11
N GLN A 40 4.74 -2.78 4.05
CA GLN A 40 4.34 -3.42 5.31
C GLN A 40 3.38 -4.59 5.08
N LEU A 41 2.38 -4.43 4.22
CA LEU A 41 1.47 -5.52 3.85
C LEU A 41 2.20 -6.66 3.13
N ASP A 42 3.20 -6.34 2.31
CA ASP A 42 4.01 -7.33 1.61
C ASP A 42 4.97 -8.07 2.55
N SER A 43 5.48 -7.40 3.57
CA SER A 43 6.43 -8.00 4.52
C SER A 43 5.75 -8.76 5.66
N ALA A 44 4.52 -8.38 6.06
CA ALA A 44 3.88 -8.93 7.23
C ALA A 44 3.65 -10.45 7.13
N THR A 45 3.98 -11.16 8.21
CA THR A 45 3.76 -12.61 8.32
C THR A 45 2.50 -12.94 9.12
N THR A 46 2.09 -12.03 10.00
CA THR A 46 0.89 -12.14 10.84
C THR A 46 0.06 -10.84 10.78
N LEU A 47 -1.23 -10.93 11.13
CA LEU A 47 -2.11 -9.77 11.15
C LEU A 47 -1.71 -8.74 12.22
N ASP A 48 -1.22 -9.22 13.37
CA ASP A 48 -0.84 -8.37 14.51
C ASP A 48 0.33 -7.44 14.21
N GLU A 49 1.24 -7.83 13.31
CA GLU A 49 2.33 -6.97 12.84
C GLU A 49 1.82 -5.66 12.23
N LEU A 50 0.64 -5.67 11.61
CA LEU A 50 0.05 -4.50 10.99
C LEU A 50 -0.53 -3.50 12.01
N GLN A 51 -0.65 -3.87 13.28
CA GLN A 51 -1.02 -2.94 14.35
C GLN A 51 0.11 -1.94 14.68
N VAL A 52 1.36 -2.25 14.29
CA VAL A 52 2.53 -1.39 14.48
C VAL A 52 2.92 -0.76 13.13
N PRO A 53 3.07 0.57 13.04
CA PRO A 53 2.87 1.59 14.09
C PRO A 53 1.38 1.82 14.40
N PRO A 54 1.03 2.37 15.58
CA PRO A 54 -0.37 2.60 15.99
C PRO A 54 -1.17 3.50 15.03
N GLY A 55 -0.49 4.29 14.20
CA GLY A 55 -1.11 5.07 13.12
C GLY A 55 -1.69 4.23 11.98
N ASN A 56 -1.48 2.91 11.95
CA ASN A 56 -2.14 2.01 11.00
C ASN A 56 -3.62 1.83 11.29
N ARG A 57 -4.04 1.97 12.56
CA ARG A 57 -5.45 1.90 13.00
C ARG A 57 -6.20 0.66 12.49
N LEU A 58 -5.50 -0.48 12.41
CA LEU A 58 -6.03 -1.72 11.85
C LEU A 58 -7.37 -2.13 12.49
N GLU A 59 -8.36 -2.36 11.64
CA GLU A 59 -9.72 -2.72 11.98
C GLU A 59 -10.28 -3.83 11.06
N ALA A 60 -11.28 -4.57 11.54
CA ALA A 60 -12.05 -5.49 10.71
C ALA A 60 -13.10 -4.73 9.89
N LEU A 61 -13.33 -5.18 8.64
CA LEU A 61 -14.26 -4.58 7.68
C LEU A 61 -15.68 -5.17 7.76
#